data_AF-A0A838SPR4-F1
#
_entry.id   AF-A0A838SPR4-F1
#
_cell.length_a   1.000
_cell.length_b   1.000
_cell.length_c   1.000
_cell.angle_alpha   90.00
_cell.angle_beta   90.00
_cell.angle_gamma   90.00
#
_symmetry.space_group_name_H-M   'P 1'
#
loop_
_entity.id
_entity.type
_entity.pdbx_description
1 polymer ?
#
loop_
_entity_poly.entity_id
_entity_poly.type
_entity_poly.pdbx_seq_one_letter_code
_entity_poly.pdbx_strand_id
1 'polypeptide(L)'
;MRRAVGLLAAGVLLAGCGEPAVDVRLSPREEGQQVLDQAGILNGPDIARRLEGLRDGGLDVVALTYESEQAGCGEAFRAGGEIVRIWDADVAVVAVAEPGDFAAEADPRQRCLGVRPRNAELVPGGVRERIAEQLVPPIAARNEWTDAFLVAIDAIAEARQ
;
A
#
# COMPACT_ATOMS: atom_id res chain seq x y z
N MET A 1 13.64 -53.23 30.47
CA MET A 1 12.97 -51.95 30.13
C MET A 1 13.88 -51.21 29.15
N ARG A 2 13.39 -50.98 27.93
CA ARG A 2 14.16 -50.41 26.80
C ARG A 2 14.26 -48.90 26.95
N ARG A 3 15.48 -48.34 26.97
CA ARG A 3 15.71 -46.89 26.88
C ARG A 3 15.84 -46.52 25.41
N ALA A 4 14.83 -45.82 24.88
CA ALA A 4 14.92 -45.17 23.58
C ALA A 4 15.64 -43.82 23.77
N VAL A 5 16.84 -43.71 23.19
CA VAL A 5 17.54 -42.43 23.06
C VAL A 5 17.03 -41.79 21.77
N GLY A 6 16.20 -40.76 21.90
CA GLY A 6 15.70 -39.99 20.77
C GLY A 6 16.80 -39.14 20.16
N LEU A 7 17.01 -39.28 18.84
CA LEU A 7 17.74 -38.30 18.04
C LEU A 7 16.91 -37.02 17.97
N LEU A 8 17.42 -35.92 18.54
CA LEU A 8 16.99 -34.57 18.21
C LEU A 8 17.61 -34.19 16.86
N ALA A 9 16.81 -34.25 15.80
CA ALA A 9 17.15 -33.64 14.53
C ALA A 9 16.95 -32.12 14.63
N ALA A 10 18.06 -31.38 14.77
CA ALA A 10 18.08 -29.95 14.61
C ALA A 10 17.86 -29.61 13.12
N GLY A 11 16.64 -29.23 12.77
CA GLY A 11 16.34 -28.66 11.46
C GLY A 11 16.94 -27.27 11.36
N VAL A 12 18.08 -27.17 10.66
CA VAL A 12 18.61 -25.89 10.19
C VAL A 12 17.68 -25.39 9.10
N LEU A 13 16.81 -24.43 9.45
CA LEU A 13 16.03 -23.66 8.47
C LEU A 13 17.02 -22.83 7.65
N LEU A 14 17.18 -23.24 6.38
CA LEU A 14 17.79 -22.43 5.34
C LEU A 14 16.96 -21.15 5.22
N ALA A 15 17.42 -20.07 5.83
CA ALA A 15 16.97 -18.72 5.55
C ALA A 15 17.28 -18.43 4.08
N GLY A 16 16.32 -18.69 3.20
CA GLY A 16 16.34 -18.12 1.87
C GLY A 16 16.37 -16.61 2.03
N CYS A 17 17.39 -15.96 1.49
CA CYS A 17 17.46 -14.51 1.36
C CYS A 17 16.42 -14.00 0.34
N GLY A 18 15.16 -14.36 0.53
CA GLY A 18 14.03 -13.74 -0.16
C GLY A 18 13.61 -12.50 0.63
N GLU A 19 13.21 -11.45 -0.08
CA GLU A 19 12.53 -10.33 0.59
C GLU A 19 11.34 -10.88 1.40
N PRO A 20 11.10 -10.39 2.64
CA PRO A 20 10.02 -10.90 3.47
C PRO A 20 8.68 -10.79 2.73
N ALA A 21 7.74 -11.70 2.99
CA ALA A 21 6.41 -11.57 2.40
C ALA A 21 5.76 -10.24 2.81
N VAL A 22 4.91 -9.68 1.94
CA VAL A 22 4.07 -8.53 2.32
C VAL A 22 3.14 -8.94 3.45
N ASP A 23 2.96 -8.04 4.41
CA ASP A 23 2.23 -8.31 5.65
C ASP A 23 0.76 -7.89 5.56
N VAL A 24 0.18 -8.09 4.37
CA VAL A 24 -1.22 -7.78 4.09
C VAL A 24 -1.89 -8.95 3.39
N ARG A 25 -3.10 -9.28 3.83
CA ARG A 25 -3.95 -10.24 3.14
C ARG A 25 -4.74 -9.54 2.05
N LEU A 26 -4.41 -9.87 0.81
CA LEU A 26 -5.10 -9.36 -0.37
C LEU A 26 -6.11 -10.39 -0.86
N SER A 27 -7.39 -10.03 -0.79
CA SER A 27 -8.47 -10.85 -1.36
C SER A 27 -8.57 -10.64 -2.87
N PRO A 28 -9.11 -11.60 -3.63
CA PRO A 28 -9.51 -11.35 -5.02
C PRO A 28 -10.41 -10.12 -5.12
N ARG A 29 -10.24 -9.36 -6.19
CA ARG A 29 -11.01 -8.14 -6.44
C ARG A 29 -12.47 -8.48 -6.74
N GLU A 30 -13.40 -7.80 -6.09
CA GLU A 30 -14.81 -7.82 -6.47
C GLU A 30 -15.06 -6.93 -7.71
N GLU A 31 -16.13 -7.21 -8.45
CA GLU A 31 -16.47 -6.43 -9.65
C GLU A 31 -16.62 -4.95 -9.30
N GLY A 32 -15.84 -4.10 -9.97
CA GLY A 32 -15.86 -2.66 -9.79
C GLY A 32 -15.18 -2.13 -8.53
N GLN A 33 -14.63 -3.00 -7.66
CA GLN A 33 -13.94 -2.59 -6.44
C GLN A 33 -12.65 -1.82 -6.76
N GLN A 34 -12.42 -0.66 -6.15
CA GLN A 34 -11.16 0.11 -6.29
C GLN A 34 -10.52 0.46 -4.94
N VAL A 35 -11.17 0.12 -3.83
CA VAL A 35 -10.71 0.45 -2.47
C VAL A 35 -10.69 -0.80 -1.61
N LEU A 36 -9.57 -1.02 -0.93
CA LEU A 36 -9.41 -1.99 0.15
C LEU A 36 -8.92 -1.23 1.40
N ASP A 37 -9.86 -0.65 2.15
CA ASP A 37 -9.56 0.16 3.34
C ASP A 37 -9.58 -0.72 4.61
N GLN A 38 -8.52 -1.49 4.86
CA GLN A 38 -8.45 -2.38 6.03
C GLN A 38 -8.18 -1.59 7.32
N ALA A 39 -7.53 -0.44 7.22
CA ALA A 39 -7.26 0.43 8.37
C ALA A 39 -8.45 1.34 8.74
N GLY A 40 -9.45 1.48 7.86
CA GLY A 40 -10.63 2.30 8.11
C GLY A 40 -10.35 3.81 8.18
N ILE A 41 -9.39 4.28 7.38
CA ILE A 41 -8.90 5.69 7.41
C ILE A 41 -9.42 6.53 6.25
N LEU A 42 -10.12 5.92 5.28
CA LEU A 42 -10.69 6.61 4.13
C LEU A 42 -12.15 6.94 4.41
N ASN A 43 -12.42 8.23 4.57
CA ASN A 43 -13.73 8.73 4.96
C ASN A 43 -14.54 9.17 3.74
N GLY A 44 -15.82 8.80 3.74
CA GLY A 44 -16.79 9.31 2.78
C GLY A 44 -16.60 8.79 1.34
N PRO A 45 -17.45 9.25 0.41
CA PRO A 45 -17.51 8.73 -0.96
C PRO A 45 -16.47 9.30 -1.92
N ASP A 46 -15.65 10.27 -1.49
CA ASP A 46 -14.87 11.10 -2.41
C ASP A 46 -13.74 10.34 -3.10
N ILE A 47 -13.04 9.47 -2.37
CA ILE A 47 -12.02 8.58 -2.94
C ILE A 47 -12.65 7.65 -3.99
N ALA A 48 -13.73 6.97 -3.63
CA ALA A 48 -14.39 6.02 -4.53
C ALA A 48 -14.87 6.71 -5.81
N ARG A 49 -15.52 7.88 -5.70
CA ARG A 49 -15.96 8.68 -6.85
C ARG A 49 -14.80 9.12 -7.73
N ARG A 50 -13.68 9.54 -7.11
CA ARG A 50 -12.51 9.98 -7.86
C ARG A 50 -11.86 8.85 -8.63
N LEU A 51 -11.73 7.68 -8.01
CA LEU A 51 -11.18 6.47 -8.62
C LEU A 51 -12.08 5.94 -9.75
N GLU A 52 -13.40 5.98 -9.56
CA GLU A 52 -14.36 5.61 -10.60
C GLU A 52 -14.23 6.50 -11.83
N GLY A 53 -14.12 7.82 -11.64
CA GLY A 53 -13.90 8.75 -12.75
C GLY A 53 -12.59 8.51 -13.51
N LEU A 54 -11.53 8.04 -12.84
CA LEU A 54 -10.29 7.64 -13.53
C LEU A 54 -10.47 6.35 -14.33
N ARG A 55 -11.17 5.37 -13.78
CA ARG A 55 -11.47 4.11 -14.46
C ARG A 55 -12.29 4.35 -15.72
N ASP A 56 -13.31 5.21 -15.65
CA ASP A 56 -14.12 5.63 -16.80
C ASP A 56 -13.28 6.36 -17.87
N GLY A 57 -12.21 7.03 -17.44
CA GLY A 57 -11.18 7.63 -18.30
C GLY A 57 -10.11 6.65 -18.81
N GLY A 58 -10.22 5.35 -18.50
CA GLY A 58 -9.30 4.30 -18.94
C GLY A 58 -8.03 4.16 -18.10
N LEU A 59 -8.03 4.63 -16.85
CA LEU A 59 -6.94 4.42 -15.89
C LEU A 59 -7.47 3.78 -14.61
N ASP A 60 -7.11 2.52 -14.37
CA ASP A 60 -7.56 1.80 -13.18
C ASP A 60 -6.61 2.00 -12.00
N VAL A 61 -6.91 3.00 -11.18
CA VAL A 61 -6.22 3.27 -9.91
C VAL A 61 -6.96 2.58 -8.77
N VAL A 62 -6.21 1.96 -7.86
CA VAL A 62 -6.74 1.30 -6.66
C VAL A 62 -6.08 1.84 -5.39
N ALA A 63 -6.82 1.86 -4.29
CA ALA A 63 -6.38 2.31 -2.98
C ALA A 63 -6.34 1.16 -1.98
N LEU A 64 -5.27 1.08 -1.20
CA LEU A 64 -5.09 0.11 -0.12
C LEU A 64 -4.64 0.82 1.15
N THR A 65 -5.26 0.50 2.27
CA THR A 65 -4.79 0.89 3.61
C THR A 65 -4.74 -0.34 4.49
N TYR A 66 -3.73 -0.45 5.35
CA TYR A 66 -3.62 -1.50 6.36
C TYR A 66 -2.56 -1.13 7.39
N GLU A 67 -2.60 -1.79 8.55
CA GLU A 67 -1.59 -1.68 9.59
C GLU A 67 -0.68 -2.92 9.58
N SER A 68 0.60 -2.74 9.89
CA SER A 68 1.60 -3.82 9.94
C SER A 68 2.76 -3.46 10.86
N GLU A 69 3.30 -4.46 11.56
CA GLU A 69 4.55 -4.34 12.32
C GLU A 69 5.79 -4.10 11.43
N GLN A 70 5.64 -4.28 10.10
CA GLN A 70 6.67 -4.02 9.09
C GLN A 70 6.44 -2.68 8.36
N ALA A 71 5.63 -1.79 8.93
CA ALA A 71 5.23 -0.55 8.26
C ALA A 71 6.42 0.31 7.82
N GLY A 72 6.28 0.89 6.64
CA GLY A 72 7.24 1.78 6.03
C GLY A 72 7.08 1.83 4.51
N CYS A 73 7.84 2.70 3.86
CA CYS A 73 7.70 2.90 2.41
C CYS A 73 8.12 1.69 1.57
N GLY A 74 9.05 0.88 2.07
CA GLY A 74 9.40 -0.40 1.43
C GLY A 74 8.20 -1.36 1.43
N GLU A 75 7.48 -1.44 2.54
CA GLU A 75 6.30 -2.29 2.65
C GLU A 75 5.12 -1.78 1.82
N ALA A 76 4.85 -0.47 1.84
CA ALA A 76 3.88 0.15 0.94
C ALA A 76 4.17 -0.14 -0.54
N PHE A 77 5.44 -0.07 -0.95
CA PHE A 77 5.86 -0.35 -2.33
C PHE A 77 5.65 -1.82 -2.72
N ARG A 78 6.02 -2.76 -1.85
CA ARG A 78 5.85 -4.20 -2.10
C ARG A 78 4.38 -4.59 -2.14
N ALA A 79 3.58 -4.15 -1.17
CA ALA A 79 2.14 -4.36 -1.14
C ALA A 79 1.46 -3.75 -2.37
N GLY A 80 1.91 -2.57 -2.81
CA GLY A 80 1.45 -1.94 -4.04
C GLY A 80 1.71 -2.81 -5.29
N GLY A 81 2.84 -3.50 -5.33
CA GLY A 81 3.16 -4.42 -6.43
C GLY A 81 2.24 -5.64 -6.43
N GLU A 82 1.99 -6.19 -5.24
CA GLU A 82 1.14 -7.36 -5.08
C GLU A 82 -0.32 -7.05 -5.40
N ILE A 83 -0.88 -5.92 -4.93
CA ILE A 83 -2.27 -5.57 -5.25
C ILE A 83 -2.44 -5.24 -6.74
N VAL A 84 -1.50 -4.50 -7.36
CA VAL A 84 -1.52 -4.28 -8.82
C VAL A 84 -1.56 -5.60 -9.58
N ARG A 85 -0.75 -6.58 -9.16
CA ARG A 85 -0.67 -7.90 -9.79
C ARG A 85 -1.93 -8.75 -9.57
N ILE A 86 -2.46 -8.79 -8.35
CA ILE A 86 -3.61 -9.64 -8.00
C ILE A 86 -4.92 -9.05 -8.56
N TRP A 87 -5.07 -7.73 -8.52
CA TRP A 87 -6.27 -7.03 -8.96
C TRP A 87 -6.25 -6.63 -10.43
N ASP A 88 -5.14 -6.90 -11.13
CA ASP A 88 -4.87 -6.47 -12.51
C ASP A 88 -5.14 -4.96 -12.69
N ALA A 89 -4.68 -4.14 -11.75
CA ALA A 89 -4.84 -2.69 -11.77
C ALA A 89 -3.69 -2.00 -12.53
N ASP A 90 -3.85 -0.73 -12.90
CA ASP A 90 -2.79 0.06 -13.52
C ASP A 90 -1.85 0.64 -12.46
N VAL A 91 -2.41 1.16 -11.37
CA VAL A 91 -1.68 1.85 -10.30
C VAL A 91 -2.30 1.58 -8.95
N ALA A 92 -1.47 1.32 -7.93
CA ALA A 92 -1.88 1.30 -6.54
C ALA A 92 -1.35 2.51 -5.76
N VAL A 93 -2.21 3.09 -4.94
CA VAL A 93 -1.86 4.02 -3.86
C VAL A 93 -2.03 3.26 -2.55
N VAL A 94 -0.97 3.14 -1.76
CA VAL A 94 -0.94 2.28 -0.58
C VAL A 94 -0.50 3.07 0.63
N ALA A 95 -1.32 3.11 1.68
CA ALA A 95 -0.91 3.61 2.99
C ALA A 95 -0.70 2.45 3.98
N VAL A 96 0.42 2.50 4.70
CA VAL A 96 0.76 1.55 5.76
C VAL A 96 1.32 2.29 6.97
N ALA A 97 0.96 1.83 8.16
CA ALA A 97 1.43 2.33 9.45
C ALA A 97 1.55 1.16 10.45
N GLU A 98 2.27 1.36 11.56
CA GLU A 98 2.25 0.40 12.66
C GLU A 98 0.84 0.36 13.29
N PRO A 99 0.48 -0.72 14.01
CA PRO A 99 -0.84 -0.82 14.64
C PRO A 99 -1.15 0.37 15.58
N GLY A 100 -2.22 1.11 15.28
CA GLY A 100 -2.66 2.28 16.04
C GLY A 100 -2.09 3.63 15.58
N ASP A 101 -1.10 3.63 14.69
CA ASP A 101 -0.40 4.87 14.27
C ASP A 101 -1.24 5.76 13.34
N PHE A 102 -2.25 5.20 12.69
CA PHE A 102 -3.23 6.01 11.96
C PHE A 102 -4.17 6.81 12.87
N ALA A 103 -4.29 6.45 14.15
CA ALA A 103 -5.18 7.11 15.11
C ALA A 103 -4.44 8.05 16.08
N ALA A 104 -3.11 7.97 16.14
CA ALA A 104 -2.28 8.72 17.07
C ALA A 104 -1.44 9.81 16.38
N GLU A 105 -0.91 10.75 17.16
CA GLU A 105 0.23 11.59 16.76
C GLU A 105 1.50 10.70 16.67
N ALA A 106 1.55 9.82 15.67
CA ALA A 106 2.65 8.88 15.47
C ALA A 106 3.90 9.55 14.88
N ASP A 107 5.07 8.93 15.06
CA ASP A 107 6.31 9.33 14.40
C ASP A 107 6.08 9.33 12.87
N PRO A 108 6.26 10.47 12.18
CA PRO A 108 6.11 10.56 10.72
C PRO A 108 6.92 9.52 9.93
N ARG A 109 7.98 8.95 10.52
CA ARG A 109 8.82 7.93 9.86
C ARG A 109 8.18 6.54 9.78
N GLN A 110 7.18 6.25 10.61
CA GLN A 110 6.52 4.94 10.70
C GLN A 110 5.26 4.83 9.84
N ARG A 111 4.83 5.95 9.23
CA ARG A 111 3.64 6.02 8.37
C ARG A 111 4.06 6.38 6.97
N CYS A 112 3.68 5.57 5.99
CA CYS A 112 4.02 5.87 4.60
C CYS A 112 2.82 5.70 3.68
N LEU A 113 2.74 6.59 2.69
CA LEU A 113 1.90 6.43 1.52
C LEU A 113 2.80 6.29 0.29
N GLY A 114 2.70 5.15 -0.39
CA GLY A 114 3.47 4.83 -1.60
C GLY A 114 2.59 4.75 -2.83
N VAL A 115 3.19 5.02 -4.00
CA VAL A 115 2.56 4.86 -5.31
C VAL A 115 3.30 3.80 -6.12
N ARG A 116 2.57 2.78 -6.57
CA ARG A 116 3.14 1.68 -7.35
C ARG A 116 2.36 1.48 -8.65
N PRO A 117 2.91 1.89 -9.79
CA PRO A 117 2.33 1.58 -11.08
C PRO A 117 2.76 0.19 -11.58
N ARG A 118 1.97 -0.41 -12.47
CA ARG A 118 2.28 -1.65 -13.19
C ARG A 118 3.58 -1.52 -14.00
N ASN A 119 3.82 -0.34 -14.58
CA ASN A 119 5.04 0.01 -15.30
C ASN A 119 5.40 1.49 -15.10
N ALA A 120 6.63 1.88 -15.44
CA ALA A 120 7.11 3.24 -15.20
C ALA A 120 6.49 4.31 -16.12
N GLU A 121 5.89 3.91 -17.23
CA GLU A 121 5.28 4.83 -18.21
C GLU A 121 3.94 5.39 -17.70
N LEU A 122 3.21 4.62 -16.89
CA LEU A 122 1.94 5.03 -16.31
C LEU A 122 2.10 6.16 -15.29
N VAL A 123 3.16 6.11 -14.47
CA VAL A 123 3.48 7.15 -13.48
C VAL A 123 5.00 7.36 -13.39
N PRO A 124 5.52 8.46 -13.95
CA PRO A 124 6.95 8.77 -13.94
C PRO A 124 7.57 8.80 -12.54
N GLY A 125 8.85 8.45 -12.43
CA GLY A 125 9.58 8.44 -11.16
C GLY A 125 9.49 9.76 -10.39
N GLY A 126 9.71 10.89 -11.08
CA GLY A 126 9.64 12.21 -10.45
C GLY A 126 8.25 12.58 -9.92
N VAL A 127 7.16 12.05 -10.50
CA VAL A 127 5.80 12.25 -9.96
C VAL A 127 5.64 11.45 -8.67
N ARG A 128 6.10 10.20 -8.64
CA ARG A 128 6.04 9.36 -7.44
C ARG A 128 6.87 9.93 -6.29
N GLU A 129 8.06 10.42 -6.59
CA GLU A 129 8.94 11.12 -5.64
C GLU A 129 8.27 12.39 -5.10
N ARG A 130 7.70 13.23 -5.98
CA ARG A 130 6.95 14.42 -5.57
C ARG A 130 5.78 14.09 -4.64
N ILE A 131 5.02 13.03 -4.94
CA ILE A 131 3.94 12.56 -4.07
C ILE A 131 4.48 12.17 -2.68
N ALA A 132 5.50 11.31 -2.65
CA ALA A 132 6.06 10.74 -1.43
C ALA A 132 6.81 11.75 -0.55
N GLU A 133 7.46 12.75 -1.14
CA GLU A 133 8.35 13.66 -0.41
C GLU A 133 7.77 15.07 -0.19
N GLN A 134 6.82 15.51 -1.03
CA GLN A 134 6.36 16.90 -1.01
C GLN A 134 4.86 17.03 -0.77
N LEU A 135 4.04 16.24 -1.48
CA LEU A 135 2.59 16.43 -1.46
C LEU A 135 1.91 15.75 -0.25
N VAL A 136 2.22 14.48 -0.03
CA VAL A 136 1.55 13.69 1.01
C VAL A 136 2.06 13.96 2.43
N PRO A 137 3.38 14.05 2.69
CA PRO A 137 3.89 14.21 4.05
C PRO A 137 3.24 15.34 4.88
N PRO A 138 3.03 16.57 4.37
CA PRO A 138 2.41 17.63 5.18
C PRO A 138 0.93 17.37 5.51
N ILE A 139 0.24 16.55 4.72
CA ILE A 139 -1.18 16.20 4.92
C ILE A 139 -1.29 15.01 5.88
N ALA A 140 -0.50 13.97 5.65
CA ALA A 140 -0.40 12.81 6.52
C ALA A 140 0.05 13.18 7.94
N ALA A 141 0.93 14.18 8.08
CA ALA A 141 1.33 14.70 9.39
C ALA A 141 0.17 15.28 10.22
N ARG A 142 -0.91 15.75 9.56
CA ARG A 142 -2.15 16.22 10.20
C ARG A 142 -3.21 15.13 10.34
N ASN A 143 -2.87 13.88 10.01
CA ASN A 143 -3.77 12.73 10.00
C ASN A 143 -4.93 12.84 8.99
N GLU A 144 -4.77 13.68 7.97
CA GLU A 144 -5.76 13.92 6.91
C GLU A 144 -5.62 12.88 5.78
N TRP A 145 -5.74 11.59 6.11
CA TRP A 145 -5.41 10.50 5.16
C TRP A 145 -6.26 10.48 3.90
N THR A 146 -7.55 10.80 4.00
CA THR A 146 -8.42 10.89 2.82
C THR A 146 -7.91 11.95 1.84
N ASP A 147 -7.53 13.13 2.33
CA ASP A 147 -6.98 14.20 1.50
C ASP A 147 -5.59 13.83 0.94
N ALA A 148 -4.77 13.14 1.72
CA ALA A 148 -3.47 12.65 1.25
C ALA A 148 -3.62 11.70 0.05
N PHE A 149 -4.60 10.80 0.10
CA PHE A 149 -4.92 9.93 -1.03
C PHE A 149 -5.45 10.71 -2.23
N LEU A 150 -6.39 11.64 -2.03
CA LEU A 150 -6.94 12.45 -3.13
C LEU A 150 -5.83 13.22 -3.86
N VAL A 151 -4.93 13.86 -3.11
CA VAL A 151 -3.79 14.58 -3.69
C VAL A 151 -2.84 13.65 -4.46
N ALA A 152 -2.58 12.45 -3.95
CA ALA A 152 -1.78 11.45 -4.67
C ALA A 152 -2.47 10.99 -5.97
N ILE A 153 -3.78 10.71 -5.91
CA ILE A 153 -4.61 10.28 -7.04
C ILE A 153 -4.67 11.38 -8.11
N ASP A 154 -4.82 12.64 -7.71
CA ASP A 154 -4.83 13.78 -8.62
C ASP A 154 -3.49 13.98 -9.32
N ALA A 155 -2.38 13.89 -8.57
CA ALA A 155 -1.05 13.97 -9.16
C ALA A 155 -0.77 12.84 -10.15
N ILE A 156 -1.33 11.64 -9.94
CA ILE A 156 -1.27 10.52 -10.89
C ILE A 156 -2.08 10.84 -12.15
N ALA A 157 -3.28 11.39 -11.99
CA ALA A 157 -4.16 11.75 -13.10
C ALA A 157 -3.56 12.86 -13.99
N GLU A 158 -2.93 13.86 -13.39
CA GLU A 158 -2.26 14.97 -14.08
C GLU A 158 -1.04 14.51 -14.87
N ALA A 159 -0.31 13.49 -14.40
CA ALA A 159 0.89 12.98 -15.07
C ALA A 159 0.62 12.34 -16.45
N ARG A 160 -0.65 12.19 -16.84
CA ARG A 160 -1.09 11.59 -18.09
C ARG A 160 -1.56 12.61 -19.15
N GLN A 161 -1.60 13.89 -18.81
CA GLN A 161 -1.94 15.00 -19.71
C GLN A 161 -0.70 15.47 -20.48
#